data_AF-A0A357CQU4-F1
#
_entry.id   AF-A0A357CQU4-F1
#
_cell.length_a   1.000
_cell.length_b   1.000
_cell.length_c   1.000
_cell.angle_alpha   90.00
_cell.angle_beta   90.00
_cell.angle_gamma   90.00
#
_symmetry.space_group_name_H-M   'P 1'
#
loop_
_entity.id
_entity.type
_entity.pdbx_description
1 polymer ?
#
loop_
_entity_poly.entity_id
_entity_poly.type
_entity_poly.pdbx_seq_one_letter_code
_entity_poly.pdbx_strand_id
1 'polypeptide(L)'
;MQKKQITVVYGEQPREMVVTLLTRLRPEEGLPRNAKIGLKPNLVLEKPASSGATTHPELVEGIIQYFQAKGYQNLLIMEGSWVGSQTQQAFRVCGYRELA
;
A
#
# COMPACT_ATOMS: atom_id res chain seq x y z
N MET A 1 4.61 18.78 -10.72
CA MET A 1 3.89 19.05 -9.45
C MET A 1 4.48 20.27 -8.77
N GLN A 2 3.67 21.07 -8.09
CA GLN A 2 4.21 22.19 -7.29
C GLN A 2 4.90 21.65 -6.03
N LYS A 3 5.99 22.31 -5.59
CA LYS A 3 6.61 21.98 -4.29
C LYS A 3 5.55 22.21 -3.18
N LYS A 4 5.37 21.23 -2.29
CA LYS A 4 4.42 21.23 -1.15
C LYS A 4 2.93 21.03 -1.50
N GLN A 5 2.63 20.42 -2.63
CA GLN A 5 1.24 20.06 -2.96
C GLN A 5 0.77 18.82 -2.17
N ILE A 6 -0.41 18.90 -1.55
CA ILE A 6 -1.11 17.76 -0.94
C ILE A 6 -2.32 17.43 -1.83
N THR A 7 -2.51 16.15 -2.15
CA THR A 7 -3.70 15.65 -2.85
C THR A 7 -4.50 14.78 -1.89
N VAL A 8 -5.80 15.03 -1.80
CA VAL A 8 -6.71 14.30 -0.92
C VAL A 8 -7.87 13.75 -1.74
N VAL A 9 -8.29 12.53 -1.45
CA VAL A 9 -9.46 11.86 -2.03
C VAL A 9 -10.34 11.36 -0.90
N TYR A 10 -11.66 11.46 -1.06
CA TYR A 10 -12.66 10.99 -0.11
C TYR A 10 -13.61 10.03 -0.81
N GLY A 11 -14.06 9.01 -0.10
CA GLY A 11 -14.95 7.98 -0.61
C GLY A 11 -14.97 6.74 0.27
N GLU A 12 -15.72 5.74 -0.16
CA GLU A 12 -15.91 4.48 0.57
C GLU A 12 -15.32 3.27 -0.16
N GLN A 13 -14.60 3.51 -1.27
CA GLN A 13 -14.01 2.48 -2.13
C GLN A 13 -12.49 2.61 -2.12
N PRO A 14 -11.78 2.02 -1.13
CA PRO A 14 -10.37 2.30 -0.87
C PRO A 14 -9.46 2.04 -2.08
N ARG A 15 -9.71 0.93 -2.79
CA ARG A 15 -8.95 0.54 -3.97
C ARG A 15 -9.06 1.55 -5.11
N GLU A 16 -10.28 2.01 -5.43
CA GLU A 16 -10.50 3.01 -6.49
C GLU A 16 -9.91 4.37 -6.11
N MET A 17 -10.04 4.74 -4.83
CA MET A 17 -9.50 5.99 -4.30
C MET A 17 -7.98 6.06 -4.46
N VAL A 18 -7.26 4.98 -4.13
CA VAL A 18 -5.80 4.96 -4.26
C VAL A 18 -5.38 4.98 -5.72
N VAL A 19 -6.04 4.22 -6.61
CA VAL A 19 -5.75 4.24 -8.05
C VAL A 19 -5.95 5.63 -8.64
N THR A 20 -7.04 6.32 -8.26
CA THR A 20 -7.33 7.70 -8.67
C THR A 20 -6.22 8.65 -8.24
N LEU A 21 -5.80 8.55 -6.98
CA LEU A 21 -4.75 9.39 -6.42
C LEU A 21 -3.40 9.14 -7.11
N LEU A 22 -3.01 7.88 -7.30
CA LEU A 22 -1.77 7.51 -7.99
C LEU A 22 -1.80 7.93 -9.47
N THR A 23 -2.94 7.85 -10.15
CA THR A 23 -3.09 8.30 -11.54
C THR A 23 -2.81 9.80 -11.69
N ARG A 24 -3.20 10.59 -10.68
CA ARG A 24 -2.89 12.03 -10.64
C ARG A 24 -1.44 12.32 -10.25
N LEU A 25 -0.90 11.61 -9.27
CA LEU A 25 0.45 11.85 -8.75
C LEU A 25 1.56 11.33 -9.67
N ARG A 26 1.29 10.22 -10.37
CA ARG A 26 2.22 9.51 -11.26
C ARG A 26 3.59 9.25 -10.62
N PRO A 27 3.64 8.58 -9.44
CA PRO A 27 4.89 8.36 -8.71
C PRO A 27 5.89 7.47 -9.46
N GLU A 28 5.45 6.76 -10.48
CA GLU A 28 6.30 5.98 -11.36
C GLU A 28 7.15 6.84 -12.32
N GLU A 29 6.80 8.12 -12.51
CA GLU A 29 7.53 9.01 -13.39
C GLU A 29 8.99 9.16 -12.93
N GLY A 30 9.92 8.70 -13.76
CA GLY A 30 11.35 8.69 -13.47
C GLY A 30 11.86 7.41 -12.80
N LEU A 31 11.00 6.43 -12.49
CA LEU A 31 11.45 5.11 -12.03
C LEU A 31 11.91 4.24 -13.20
N PRO A 32 13.07 3.57 -13.10
CA PRO A 32 13.49 2.61 -14.11
C PRO A 32 12.54 1.39 -14.12
N ARG A 33 12.36 0.76 -15.29
CA ARG A 33 11.39 -0.37 -15.43
C ARG A 33 11.70 -1.57 -14.54
N ASN A 34 12.95 -1.77 -14.19
CA ASN A 34 13.40 -2.83 -13.28
C ASN A 34 13.48 -2.37 -11.81
N ALA A 35 12.91 -1.21 -11.46
CA ALA A 35 12.89 -0.72 -10.10
C ALA A 35 12.28 -1.76 -9.15
N LYS A 36 12.92 -1.93 -7.99
CA LYS A 36 12.37 -2.68 -6.86
C LYS A 36 11.57 -1.71 -6.01
N ILE A 37 10.26 -1.95 -5.87
CA ILE A 37 9.32 -1.05 -5.22
C ILE A 37 8.90 -1.67 -3.88
N GLY A 38 9.28 -1.02 -2.79
CA GLY A 38 8.88 -1.42 -1.45
C GLY A 38 7.63 -0.67 -0.99
N LEU A 39 6.60 -1.41 -0.59
CA LEU A 39 5.37 -0.88 0.00
C LEU A 39 5.46 -1.00 1.52
N LYS A 40 5.38 0.12 2.24
CA LYS A 40 5.47 0.18 3.71
C LYS A 40 4.12 0.52 4.34
N PRO A 41 3.17 -0.43 4.45
CA PRO A 41 1.91 -0.19 5.18
C PRO A 41 2.19 0.02 6.67
N ASN A 42 1.19 0.37 7.47
CA ASN A 42 1.32 0.37 8.92
C ASN A 42 0.57 -0.84 9.51
N LEU A 43 1.29 -1.77 10.14
CA LEU A 43 0.78 -3.01 10.74
C LEU A 43 0.82 -3.00 12.29
N VAL A 44 0.84 -1.80 12.88
CA VAL A 44 1.19 -1.48 14.28
C VAL A 44 0.61 -2.41 15.35
N LEU A 45 -0.60 -2.93 15.14
CA LEU A 45 -1.24 -3.91 16.03
C LEU A 45 -1.82 -5.05 15.21
N GLU A 46 -1.85 -6.26 15.75
CA GLU A 46 -2.57 -7.42 15.17
C GLU A 46 -4.09 -7.20 15.26
N LYS A 47 -4.60 -6.19 14.56
CA LYS A 47 -6.02 -5.86 14.51
C LYS A 47 -6.46 -5.63 13.06
N PRO A 48 -7.69 -6.04 12.71
CA PRO A 48 -8.28 -5.73 11.43
C PRO A 48 -8.28 -4.22 11.18
N ALA A 49 -8.11 -3.80 9.93
CA ALA A 49 -8.07 -2.38 9.56
C ALA A 49 -9.36 -1.61 9.90
N SER A 50 -10.49 -2.31 10.11
CA SER A 50 -11.71 -1.72 10.65
C SER A 50 -11.56 -1.13 12.06
N SER A 51 -10.49 -1.49 12.78
CA SER A 51 -10.18 -0.91 14.09
C SER A 51 -9.47 0.45 14.00
N GLY A 52 -9.14 0.94 12.80
CA GLY A 52 -8.43 2.20 12.58
C GLY A 52 -6.94 2.20 12.97
N ALA A 53 -6.40 1.05 13.39
CA ALA A 53 -5.02 0.93 13.87
C ALA A 53 -4.03 0.47 12.78
N THR A 54 -4.53 -0.06 11.67
CA THR A 54 -3.73 -0.63 10.58
C THR A 54 -4.21 -0.16 9.22
N THR A 55 -3.30 -0.12 8.24
CA THR A 55 -3.64 0.25 6.86
C THR A 55 -4.58 -0.80 6.25
N HIS A 56 -5.65 -0.34 5.58
CA HIS A 56 -6.61 -1.23 4.92
C HIS A 56 -5.94 -1.99 3.77
N PRO A 57 -6.07 -3.33 3.68
CA PRO A 57 -5.37 -4.12 2.68
C PRO A 57 -5.76 -3.76 1.24
N GLU A 58 -7.02 -3.36 0.99
CA GLU A 58 -7.46 -2.90 -0.34
C GLU A 58 -6.71 -1.65 -0.85
N LEU A 59 -6.21 -0.80 0.05
CA LEU A 59 -5.34 0.31 -0.35
C LEU A 59 -4.02 -0.22 -0.91
N VAL A 60 -3.46 -1.26 -0.29
CA VAL A 60 -2.21 -1.86 -0.74
C VAL A 60 -2.42 -2.65 -2.03
N GLU A 61 -3.54 -3.37 -2.15
CA GLU A 61 -3.97 -4.02 -3.38
C GLU A 61 -4.05 -3.02 -4.54
N GLY A 62 -4.71 -1.87 -4.36
CA GLY A 62 -4.83 -0.86 -5.40
C GLY A 62 -3.48 -0.25 -5.83
N ILE A 63 -2.52 -0.11 -4.90
CA ILE A 63 -1.16 0.31 -5.23
C ILE A 63 -0.45 -0.76 -6.08
N ILE A 64 -0.56 -2.04 -5.69
CA ILE A 64 0.04 -3.16 -6.44
C ILE A 64 -0.51 -3.20 -7.86
N GLN A 65 -1.84 -3.17 -8.01
CA GLN A 65 -2.52 -3.18 -9.31
C GLN A 65 -2.08 -2.00 -10.19
N TYR A 66 -1.98 -0.80 -9.62
CA TYR A 66 -1.53 0.38 -10.34
C TYR A 66 -0.14 0.22 -10.95
N PHE A 67 0.83 -0.27 -10.17
CA PHE A 67 2.21 -0.46 -10.62
C PHE A 67 2.34 -1.63 -11.60
N GLN A 68 1.64 -2.74 -11.36
CA GLN A 68 1.60 -3.89 -12.26
C GLN A 68 1.01 -3.54 -13.63
N ALA A 69 -0.07 -2.76 -13.66
CA ALA A 69 -0.67 -2.24 -14.91
C ALA A 69 0.31 -1.37 -15.72
N LYS A 70 1.36 -0.85 -15.09
CA LYS A 70 2.44 -0.06 -15.71
C LYS A 70 3.72 -0.85 -15.95
N GLY A 71 3.69 -2.17 -15.75
CA GLY A 71 4.79 -3.08 -16.04
C GLY A 71 5.83 -3.24 -14.94
N TYR A 72 5.58 -2.70 -13.73
CA TYR A 72 6.45 -2.93 -12.58
C TYR A 72 6.04 -4.22 -11.89
N GLN A 73 6.94 -5.20 -11.86
CA GLN A 73 6.67 -6.54 -11.30
C GLN A 73 7.45 -6.85 -10.02
N ASN A 74 8.48 -6.05 -9.71
CA ASN A 74 9.34 -6.26 -8.55
C ASN A 74 8.84 -5.45 -7.35
N LEU A 75 7.64 -5.81 -6.86
CA LEU A 75 7.05 -5.22 -5.66
C LEU A 75 7.28 -6.12 -4.45
N LEU A 76 7.50 -5.51 -3.28
CA LEU A 76 7.48 -6.22 -2.01
C LEU A 76 6.79 -5.39 -0.94
N ILE A 77 6.10 -6.08 -0.03
CA ILE A 77 5.53 -5.46 1.17
C ILE A 77 6.59 -5.53 2.26
N MET A 78 7.06 -4.38 2.72
CA MET A 78 8.11 -4.23 3.73
C MET A 78 7.52 -3.64 5.00
N GLU A 79 7.14 -4.50 5.94
CA GLU A 79 6.70 -4.04 7.26
C GLU A 79 7.05 -5.07 8.34
N GLY A 80 7.17 -4.60 9.59
CA GLY A 80 7.37 -5.40 10.79
C GLY A 80 6.22 -5.25 11.77
N SER A 81 6.02 -6.25 12.63
CA SER A 81 5.10 -6.11 13.75
C SER A 81 5.76 -5.36 14.91
N TRP A 82 4.94 -4.86 15.85
CA TRP A 82 5.44 -4.29 17.11
C TRP A 82 6.24 -5.32 17.92
N VAL A 83 7.15 -4.84 18.77
CA VAL A 83 7.98 -5.67 19.65
C VAL A 83 7.08 -6.58 20.50
N GLY A 84 7.32 -7.89 20.44
CA GLY A 84 6.52 -8.91 21.13
C GLY A 84 5.41 -9.55 20.29
N SER A 85 5.18 -9.08 19.06
CA SER A 85 4.29 -9.72 18.07
C SER A 85 5.09 -10.46 17.00
N GLN A 86 4.49 -11.47 16.36
CA GLN A 86 5.13 -12.19 15.26
C GLN A 86 4.72 -11.56 13.92
N THR A 87 5.69 -11.07 13.14
CA THR A 87 5.41 -10.37 11.87
C THR A 87 4.51 -11.20 10.93
N GLN A 88 4.75 -12.50 10.81
CA GLN A 88 3.90 -13.37 9.96
C GLN A 88 2.45 -13.45 10.44
N GLN A 89 2.24 -13.42 11.76
CA GLN A 89 0.91 -13.41 12.36
C GLN A 89 0.20 -12.09 12.04
N ALA A 90 0.89 -10.96 12.22
CA ALA A 90 0.36 -9.64 11.87
C ALA A 90 -0.02 -9.54 10.39
N PHE A 91 0.82 -10.04 9.48
CA PHE A 91 0.49 -10.10 8.05
C PHE A 91 -0.78 -10.91 7.75
N ARG A 92 -0.98 -12.03 8.45
CA ARG A 92 -2.18 -12.85 8.29
C ARG A 92 -3.42 -12.15 8.84
N VAL A 93 -3.37 -11.65 10.07
CA VAL A 93 -4.51 -10.99 10.74
C VAL A 93 -4.93 -9.73 9.98
N CYS A 94 -3.99 -9.01 9.40
CA CYS A 94 -4.27 -7.78 8.67
C CYS A 94 -4.64 -8.01 7.18
N GLY A 95 -4.74 -9.27 6.72
CA GLY A 95 -5.18 -9.61 5.36
C GLY A 95 -4.11 -9.47 4.27
N TYR A 96 -2.86 -9.22 4.62
CA TYR A 96 -1.78 -8.99 3.65
C TYR A 96 -1.27 -10.27 2.99
N ARG A 97 -1.52 -11.44 3.61
CA ARG A 97 -1.14 -12.73 3.01
C ARG A 97 -1.92 -13.04 1.73
N GLU A 98 -3.10 -12.45 1.57
CA GLU A 98 -3.95 -12.65 0.38
C GLU A 98 -3.50 -11.79 -0.82
N LEU A 99 -2.55 -10.86 -0.60
CA LEU A 99 -2.01 -9.95 -1.62
C LEU A 99 -0.74 -10.46 -2.30
N ALA A 100 -0.19 -11.61 -1.87
CA ALA A 100 1.11 -12.14 -2.27
C ALA A 100 0.99 -13.53 -2.92
#